data_AF-A0A2S6QD55-F1
#
_entry.id   AF-A0A2S6QD55-F1
#
_cell.length_a   1.000
_cell.length_b   1.000
_cell.length_c   1.000
_cell.angle_alpha   90.00
_cell.angle_beta   90.00
_cell.angle_gamma   90.00
#
_symmetry.space_group_name_H-M   'P 1'
#
loop_
_entity.id
_entity.type
_entity.pdbx_description
1 polymer ?
#
loop_
_entity_poly.entity_id
_entity_poly.type
_entity_poly.pdbx_seq_one_letter_code
_entity_poly.pdbx_strand_id
1 'polypeptide(L)'
;MTTVVDDTWGNHWGNMGGRCSARFVTILRLDIDHVRKKLTEVLAPYGISGDDAFDIFKVFLNVDLQEDGGFALNPTEVGSDDYIDIGAAMDILAAASACPADTSPTNGGKSDTTWHQDFPLTSTTPPLLFSVS
;
A
#
# COMPACT_ATOMS: atom_id res chain seq x y z
N MET A 1 -1.78 10.18 -14.25
CA MET A 1 -1.90 10.85 -12.94
C MET A 1 -0.54 10.84 -12.25
N THR A 2 0.06 9.66 -12.09
CA THR A 2 1.41 9.51 -11.53
C THR A 2 2.33 8.72 -12.47
N THR A 3 3.63 8.78 -12.23
CA THR A 3 4.66 8.00 -12.96
C THR A 3 5.76 7.62 -11.98
N VAL A 4 6.19 6.35 -12.01
CA VAL A 4 7.37 5.91 -11.24
C VAL A 4 8.61 6.54 -11.88
N VAL A 5 9.36 7.30 -11.08
CA VAL A 5 10.56 8.04 -11.50
C VAL A 5 11.81 7.22 -11.22
N ASP A 6 11.86 6.59 -10.05
CA ASP A 6 12.92 5.69 -9.62
C ASP A 6 12.34 4.61 -8.71
N ASP A 7 12.97 3.44 -8.69
CA ASP A 7 12.51 2.26 -7.97
C ASP A 7 13.68 1.28 -7.78
N THR A 8 14.08 1.07 -6.53
CA THR A 8 15.21 0.19 -6.21
C THR A 8 14.84 -1.29 -6.16
N TRP A 9 13.54 -1.60 -6.06
CA TRP A 9 13.05 -2.97 -5.84
C TRP A 9 12.38 -3.56 -7.08
N GLY A 10 11.49 -2.81 -7.73
CA GLY A 10 10.86 -3.21 -8.99
C GLY A 10 9.72 -4.23 -8.88
N ASN A 11 9.51 -4.89 -7.73
CA ASN A 11 8.40 -5.83 -7.53
C ASN A 11 7.30 -5.26 -6.61
N HIS A 12 6.20 -4.82 -7.23
CA HIS A 12 5.04 -4.23 -6.57
C HIS A 12 3.75 -4.86 -7.10
N TRP A 13 2.79 -5.15 -6.23
CA TRP A 13 1.52 -5.71 -6.69
C TRP A 13 0.52 -4.59 -7.03
N GLY A 14 0.40 -4.32 -8.33
CA GLY A 14 -0.32 -3.15 -8.82
C GLY A 14 -1.81 -3.23 -9.19
N ASN A 15 -2.50 -4.39 -9.24
CA ASN A 15 -3.91 -4.39 -9.68
C ASN A 15 -4.75 -5.69 -9.51
N MET A 16 -4.34 -6.70 -8.74
CA MET A 16 -5.01 -8.03 -8.77
C MET A 16 -5.16 -8.75 -7.43
N GLY A 17 -5.26 -8.02 -6.31
CA GLY A 17 -5.43 -8.68 -5.01
C GLY A 17 -6.32 -7.97 -4.02
N GLY A 18 -6.96 -6.87 -4.41
CA GLY A 18 -7.74 -6.05 -3.51
C GLY A 18 -6.93 -5.54 -2.31
N ARG A 19 -7.65 -5.07 -1.30
CA ARG A 19 -7.12 -4.74 0.03
C ARG A 19 -7.86 -5.53 1.09
N CYS A 20 -7.20 -5.82 2.20
CA CYS A 20 -7.88 -6.43 3.34
C CYS A 20 -9.01 -5.50 3.85
N SER A 21 -10.12 -6.13 4.23
CA SER A 21 -11.36 -5.48 4.69
C SER A 21 -11.93 -6.24 5.88
N ALA A 22 -12.92 -5.66 6.57
CA ALA A 22 -13.59 -6.27 7.71
C ALA A 22 -14.10 -7.68 7.36
N ARG A 23 -14.67 -7.83 6.17
CA ARG A 23 -15.17 -9.12 5.70
C ARG A 23 -14.05 -10.13 5.46
N PHE A 24 -12.92 -9.70 4.90
CA PHE A 24 -11.76 -10.54 4.63
C PHE A 24 -11.15 -11.10 5.92
N VAL A 25 -10.86 -10.23 6.89
CA VAL A 25 -10.29 -10.65 8.18
C VAL A 25 -11.26 -11.54 8.96
N THR A 26 -12.57 -11.30 8.85
CA THR A 26 -13.60 -12.17 9.44
C THR A 26 -13.61 -13.58 8.81
N ILE A 27 -13.54 -13.67 7.48
CA ILE A 27 -13.53 -14.97 6.77
C ILE A 27 -12.29 -15.78 7.15
N LEU A 28 -11.14 -15.12 7.24
CA LEU A 28 -9.88 -15.75 7.60
C LEU A 28 -9.70 -15.94 9.11
N ARG A 29 -10.65 -15.45 9.93
CA ARG A 29 -10.59 -15.51 11.40
C ARG A 29 -9.32 -14.88 11.97
N LEU A 30 -8.92 -13.75 11.37
CA LEU A 30 -7.79 -12.95 11.83
C LEU A 30 -8.27 -11.87 12.79
N ASP A 31 -7.53 -11.67 13.87
CA ASP A 31 -7.76 -10.59 14.84
C ASP A 31 -6.73 -9.48 14.63
N ILE A 32 -6.81 -8.84 13.46
CA ILE A 32 -5.92 -7.75 13.04
C ILE A 32 -6.74 -6.60 12.46
N ASP A 33 -6.21 -5.38 12.53
CA ASP A 33 -6.77 -4.26 11.76
C ASP A 33 -6.57 -4.49 10.25
N HIS A 34 -7.19 -3.66 9.40
CA HIS A 34 -7.13 -3.82 7.96
C HIS A 34 -6.96 -2.49 7.23
N VAL A 35 -6.22 -2.52 6.13
CA VAL A 35 -5.85 -1.35 5.33
C VAL A 35 -7.07 -0.54 4.88
N ARG A 36 -8.21 -1.20 4.57
CA ARG A 36 -9.43 -0.48 4.20
C ARG A 36 -9.91 0.51 5.28
N LYS A 37 -9.79 0.19 6.57
CA LYS A 37 -10.25 1.06 7.67
C LYS A 37 -9.31 2.25 7.80
N LYS A 38 -8.00 1.98 7.90
CA LYS A 38 -6.96 3.01 8.00
C LYS A 38 -7.05 4.05 6.87
N LEU A 39 -7.17 3.59 5.62
CA LEU A 39 -7.33 4.50 4.48
C LEU A 39 -8.65 5.27 4.54
N THR A 40 -9.76 4.63 4.95
CA THR A 40 -11.05 5.33 5.09
C THR A 40 -10.96 6.42 6.15
N GLU A 41 -10.32 6.16 7.28
CA GLU A 41 -10.17 7.13 8.37
C GLU A 41 -9.33 8.35 7.95
N VAL A 42 -8.22 8.12 7.23
CA VAL A 42 -7.36 9.21 6.72
C VAL A 42 -8.03 9.99 5.59
N LEU A 43 -8.84 9.33 4.76
CA LEU A 43 -9.48 9.95 3.60
C LEU A 43 -10.84 10.59 3.91
N ALA A 44 -11.47 10.25 5.05
CA ALA A 44 -12.78 10.77 5.45
C ALA A 44 -12.87 12.31 5.48
N PRO A 45 -11.85 13.07 5.92
CA PRO A 45 -11.88 14.55 5.88
C PRO A 45 -11.99 15.12 4.47
N TYR A 46 -11.61 14.35 3.45
CA TYR A 46 -11.70 14.75 2.03
C TYR A 46 -13.00 14.27 1.38
N GLY A 47 -13.94 13.73 2.15
CA GLY A 47 -15.24 13.25 1.66
C GLY A 47 -15.18 11.92 0.92
N ILE A 48 -14.07 11.18 1.03
CA ILE A 48 -13.87 9.89 0.37
C ILE A 48 -14.19 8.79 1.38
N SER A 49 -15.15 7.94 1.03
CA SER A 49 -15.57 6.78 1.80
C SER A 49 -14.75 5.53 1.48
N GLY A 50 -14.88 4.52 2.33
CA GLY A 50 -14.18 3.26 2.13
C GLY A 50 -14.66 2.44 0.93
N ASP A 51 -15.76 2.82 0.27
CA ASP A 51 -16.27 2.19 -0.97
C ASP A 51 -15.80 2.92 -2.24
N ASP A 52 -15.30 4.16 -2.12
CA ASP A 52 -14.86 4.96 -3.27
C ASP A 52 -13.49 4.51 -3.81
N ALA A 53 -12.65 3.92 -2.96
CA ALA A 53 -11.41 3.29 -3.37
C ALA A 53 -11.69 1.82 -3.76
N PHE A 54 -11.44 1.42 -5.00
CA PHE A 54 -11.70 0.02 -5.42
C PHE A 54 -10.48 -0.89 -5.20
N ASP A 55 -9.27 -0.45 -5.57
CA ASP A 55 -8.03 -1.20 -5.31
C ASP A 55 -6.89 -0.27 -4.91
N ILE A 56 -5.82 -0.85 -4.36
CA ILE A 56 -4.62 -0.15 -3.89
C ILE A 56 -3.39 -0.67 -4.64
N PHE A 57 -2.42 0.22 -4.82
CA PHE A 57 -1.09 -0.15 -5.27
C PHE A 57 -0.28 -0.66 -4.06
N LYS A 58 0.09 -1.94 -4.05
CA LYS A 58 0.79 -2.56 -2.91
C LYS A 58 2.29 -2.47 -3.14
N VAL A 59 2.86 -1.41 -2.58
CA VAL A 59 4.30 -1.13 -2.59
C VAL A 59 5.04 -2.24 -1.82
N PHE A 60 6.14 -2.75 -2.38
CA PHE A 60 7.03 -3.76 -1.77
C PHE A 60 6.42 -5.14 -1.49
N LEU A 61 5.19 -5.40 -1.99
CA LEU A 61 4.59 -6.72 -1.86
C LEU A 61 5.22 -7.68 -2.88
N ASN A 62 6.08 -8.58 -2.39
CA ASN A 62 6.79 -9.57 -3.21
C ASN A 62 5.87 -10.71 -3.65
N VAL A 63 5.57 -10.75 -4.95
CA VAL A 63 4.61 -11.68 -5.54
C VAL A 63 5.14 -12.24 -6.83
N ASP A 64 5.05 -13.56 -6.95
CA ASP A 64 5.31 -14.25 -8.21
C ASP A 64 3.98 -14.62 -8.85
N LEU A 65 3.72 -14.08 -10.04
CA LEU A 65 2.60 -14.51 -10.87
C LEU A 65 3.07 -15.68 -11.75
N GLN A 66 2.40 -16.81 -11.64
CA GLN A 66 2.70 -18.01 -12.41
C GLN A 66 1.97 -17.98 -13.76
N GLU A 67 2.48 -18.72 -14.74
CA GLU A 67 1.89 -18.78 -16.10
C GLU A 67 0.46 -19.33 -16.12
N ASP A 68 0.08 -20.13 -15.12
CA ASP A 68 -1.27 -20.68 -14.96
C ASP A 68 -2.28 -19.68 -14.35
N GLY A 69 -1.83 -18.46 -14.03
CA GLY A 69 -2.62 -17.41 -13.38
C GLY A 69 -2.68 -17.54 -11.86
N GLY A 70 -2.02 -18.54 -11.27
CA GLY A 70 -1.76 -18.62 -9.84
C GLY A 70 -0.74 -17.58 -9.40
N PHE A 71 -0.68 -17.32 -8.10
CA PHE A 71 0.33 -16.44 -7.53
C PHE A 71 0.87 -16.98 -6.21
N ALA A 72 2.13 -16.67 -5.91
CA ALA A 72 2.75 -16.94 -4.63
C ALA A 72 3.05 -15.63 -3.89
N LEU A 73 2.72 -15.60 -2.60
CA LEU A 73 3.13 -14.51 -1.70
C LEU A 73 4.45 -14.89 -1.06
N ASN A 74 5.48 -14.10 -1.31
CA ASN A 74 6.81 -14.30 -0.75
C ASN A 74 7.10 -13.26 0.33
N PRO A 75 8.06 -13.53 1.24
CA PRO A 75 8.65 -12.49 2.07
C PRO A 75 9.22 -11.37 1.21
N THR A 76 9.00 -10.13 1.62
CA THR A 76 9.70 -8.99 1.01
C THR A 76 11.18 -9.04 1.38
N GLU A 77 12.05 -8.70 0.44
CA GLU A 77 13.50 -8.59 0.64
C GLU A 77 13.97 -7.14 0.73
N VAL A 78 13.02 -6.20 0.66
CA VAL A 78 13.21 -4.76 0.76
C VAL A 78 13.81 -4.40 2.11
N GLY A 79 14.93 -3.66 2.07
CA GLY A 79 15.62 -3.11 3.23
C GLY A 79 15.26 -1.64 3.49
N SER A 80 15.90 -1.05 4.51
CA SER A 80 15.65 0.36 4.89
C SER A 80 16.15 1.39 3.87
N ASP A 81 17.00 0.97 2.94
CA ASP A 81 17.59 1.83 1.91
C ASP A 81 16.81 1.74 0.59
N ASP A 82 15.83 0.84 0.50
CA ASP A 82 15.01 0.67 -0.69
C ASP A 82 13.87 1.70 -0.72
N TYR A 83 13.54 2.15 -1.93
CA TYR A 83 12.49 3.14 -2.12
C TYR A 83 11.81 3.01 -3.48
N ILE A 84 10.62 3.61 -3.57
CA ILE A 84 9.98 3.94 -4.84
C ILE A 84 9.63 5.43 -4.86
N ASP A 85 10.03 6.09 -5.93
CA ASP A 85 9.76 7.51 -6.18
C ASP A 85 8.66 7.65 -7.22
N ILE A 86 7.59 8.34 -6.85
CA ILE A 86 6.42 8.53 -7.70
C ILE A 86 6.22 10.02 -7.95
N GLY A 87 6.33 10.42 -9.22
CA GLY A 87 6.10 11.78 -9.68
C GLY A 87 4.62 12.03 -10.00
N ALA A 88 4.09 13.15 -9.51
CA ALA A 88 2.74 13.61 -9.83
C ALA A 88 2.71 14.51 -11.07
N ALA A 89 1.89 14.16 -12.07
CA ALA A 89 1.69 14.97 -13.27
C ALA A 89 0.52 15.97 -13.16
N MET A 90 -0.23 15.92 -12.05
CA MET A 90 -1.38 16.77 -11.70
C MET A 90 -1.54 16.78 -10.18
N ASP A 91 -2.48 17.59 -9.67
CA ASP A 91 -2.84 17.58 -8.25
C ASP A 91 -3.39 16.20 -7.86
N ILE A 92 -2.81 15.61 -6.82
CA ILE A 92 -3.18 14.29 -6.31
C ILE A 92 -3.42 14.34 -4.80
N LEU A 93 -4.44 13.62 -4.36
CA LEU A 93 -4.59 13.22 -2.96
C LEU A 93 -4.07 11.78 -2.84
N ALA A 94 -2.92 11.62 -2.20
CA ALA A 94 -2.33 10.31 -1.93
C ALA A 94 -2.60 9.89 -0.48
N ALA A 95 -2.79 8.59 -0.25
CA ALA A 95 -2.85 8.01 1.09
C ALA A 95 -2.10 6.68 1.09
N ALA A 96 -1.31 6.45 2.13
CA ALA A 96 -0.52 5.24 2.31
C ALA A 96 -0.82 4.60 3.67
N SER A 97 -0.58 3.30 3.80
CA SER A 97 -0.75 2.53 5.03
C SER A 97 0.18 1.33 4.99
N ALA A 98 0.87 0.99 6.10
CA ALA A 98 1.48 -0.34 6.19
C ALA A 98 0.37 -1.35 6.25
N CYS A 99 0.60 -2.44 5.55
CA CYS A 99 -0.18 -3.64 5.73
C CYS A 99 0.02 -4.15 7.18
N PRO A 100 -1.05 -4.37 7.95
CA PRO A 100 -0.96 -4.93 9.30
C PRO A 100 -0.79 -6.46 9.32
N ALA A 101 -0.66 -7.10 8.15
CA ALA A 101 -0.56 -8.56 8.06
C ALA A 101 0.70 -9.08 8.78
N ASP A 102 0.48 -10.01 9.70
CA ASP A 102 1.48 -10.65 10.57
C ASP A 102 1.48 -12.18 10.44
N THR A 103 0.46 -12.73 9.78
CA THR A 103 0.27 -14.18 9.61
C THR A 103 0.64 -14.67 8.22
N SER A 104 0.86 -13.76 7.26
CA SER A 104 1.29 -14.08 5.90
C SER A 104 2.77 -13.73 5.67
N PRO A 105 3.40 -14.29 4.63
CA PRO A 105 4.77 -13.93 4.24
C PRO A 105 4.95 -12.45 3.90
N THR A 106 3.87 -11.72 3.57
CA THR A 106 3.84 -10.33 3.11
C THR A 106 4.81 -9.37 3.82
N ASN A 107 4.85 -9.40 5.15
CA ASN A 107 5.75 -8.55 5.95
C ASN A 107 6.79 -9.38 6.72
N GLY A 108 7.21 -10.52 6.17
CA GLY A 108 8.06 -11.48 6.88
C GLY A 108 7.40 -12.09 8.13
N GLY A 109 6.06 -12.15 8.16
CA GLY A 109 5.29 -12.62 9.32
C GLY A 109 5.35 -11.71 10.54
N LYS A 110 5.68 -10.42 10.35
CA LYS A 110 5.71 -9.41 11.42
C LYS A 110 5.05 -8.14 10.93
N SER A 111 4.18 -7.54 11.73
CA SER A 111 3.68 -6.20 11.44
C SER A 111 4.17 -5.22 12.51
N ASP A 112 4.73 -4.10 12.06
CA ASP A 112 4.84 -2.92 12.90
C ASP A 112 3.65 -2.02 12.62
N THR A 113 2.90 -1.69 13.68
CA THR A 113 1.71 -0.85 13.58
C THR A 113 2.01 0.61 13.89
N THR A 114 3.25 0.94 14.26
CA THR A 114 3.68 2.30 14.52
C THR A 114 3.89 3.07 13.21
N TRP A 115 2.86 3.79 12.77
CA TRP A 115 2.99 4.80 11.73
C TRP A 115 3.22 6.17 12.35
N HIS A 116 4.24 6.87 11.86
CA HIS A 116 4.43 8.30 12.06
C HIS A 116 3.47 9.06 11.13
N GLN A 117 2.54 9.82 11.69
CA GLN A 117 1.56 10.64 10.94
C GLN A 117 2.18 11.88 10.27
N ASP A 118 3.50 12.00 10.20
CA ASP A 118 4.18 13.25 9.90
C ASP A 118 4.46 13.47 8.39
N PHE A 119 3.76 12.78 7.49
CA PHE A 119 3.85 13.10 6.05
C PHE A 119 2.81 14.18 5.69
N PRO A 120 3.22 15.44 5.45
CA PRO A 120 2.29 16.49 5.03
C PRO A 120 1.79 16.20 3.62
N LEU A 121 0.52 15.81 3.50
CA LEU A 121 -0.19 15.60 2.23
C LEU A 121 -0.59 16.90 1.52
N THR A 122 0.06 18.03 1.82
CA THR A 122 -0.26 19.32 1.20
C THR A 122 0.97 19.97 0.61
N SER A 123 1.10 19.87 -0.72
CA SER A 123 1.94 20.80 -1.46
C SER A 123 1.24 21.17 -2.76
N THR A 124 1.14 22.46 -3.03
CA THR A 124 0.40 23.05 -4.15
C THR A 124 1.36 23.45 -5.29
N THR A 125 2.41 22.65 -5.58
CA THR A 125 3.39 23.00 -6.62
C THR A 125 3.97 21.76 -7.33
N PRO A 126 3.91 21.64 -8.67
CA PRO A 126 4.46 20.48 -9.40
C PRO A 126 5.96 20.61 -9.75
N PRO A 127 6.70 19.49 -9.97
CA PRO A 127 6.30 18.11 -9.71
C PRO A 127 6.65 17.71 -8.27
N LEU A 128 5.70 17.09 -7.58
CA LEU A 128 5.92 16.55 -6.24
C LEU A 128 6.46 15.14 -6.38
N LEU A 129 7.61 14.91 -5.75
CA LEU A 129 8.22 13.60 -5.59
C LEU A 129 7.70 13.02 -4.27
N PHE A 130 7.01 11.90 -4.35
CA PHE A 130 6.61 11.12 -3.17
C PHE A 130 7.52 9.89 -3.10
N SER A 131 8.30 9.78 -2.02
CA SER A 131 9.20 8.65 -1.77
C SER A 131 8.61 7.77 -0.68
N VAL A 132 8.51 6.47 -0.94
CA VAL A 132 8.09 5.46 0.05
C VAL A 132 9.30 4.59 0.34
N SER A 133 9.79 4.64 1.58
CA SER A 133 10.86 3.82 2.16
C SER A 133 10.31 2.82 3.16
#